data_AF-A0A7W7P2E8-F1
#
_entry.id   AF-A0A7W7P2E8-F1
#
_cell.length_a   1.000
_cell.length_b   1.000
_cell.length_c   1.000
_cell.angle_alpha   90.00
_cell.angle_beta   90.00
_cell.angle_gamma   90.00
#
_symmetry.space_group_name_H-M   'P 1'
#
loop_
_entity.id
_entity.type
_entity.pdbx_description
1 polymer ?
#
loop_
_entity_poly.entity_id
_entity_poly.type
_entity_poly.pdbx_seq_one_letter_code
_entity_poly.pdbx_strand_id
1 'polypeptide(L)'
;MIPTARLGDLHVCPIPGHGTSPIVSASPDTQINYLGAARVGDVCGCGAAITVGFPSILIDNLPLAHLGSPTSHGGTITTGSPDTFGGFQFAGASTRAVVDFAKLGAVWKDGSVNESLMAQLLADPNLEQRAFQAGALLQPSASPEKTLSPELIAVAGSQHDNSSGNKMMFIGQAVRELAVFRQREPSLVRTLVIFTPAYTAVMLGFARDSAKAYDAGVVEVATAQELIDYLNQGKDRATSPIQHLALFSHGVPHKVAFGYELPGGHRLSLDVLNYEKISPQAFSTSAKLESFACRTGMGNRSEYRIEDGIQFFPQTNESLAQLMANHLGISVRAYVRRSEYKNTWGRVDERQFGKLCRASKGRMPDENWCKKWEALAGERKDIHDEFNFTYQIMGAVNPVESGDTPIGAPGGHFEFLPK
;
A
#
# COMPACT_ATOMS: atom_id res chain seq x y z
N MET A 1 -24.15 14.64 -6.65
CA MET A 1 -25.42 14.52 -7.40
C MET A 1 -25.50 13.09 -7.90
N ILE A 2 -26.48 12.32 -7.43
CA ILE A 2 -26.73 10.92 -7.84
C ILE A 2 -28.07 10.89 -8.59
N PRO A 3 -28.16 10.21 -9.75
CA PRO A 3 -29.44 10.00 -10.43
C PRO A 3 -30.51 9.45 -9.50
N THR A 4 -31.69 10.06 -9.53
CA THR A 4 -32.86 9.59 -8.76
C THR A 4 -33.47 8.34 -9.41
N ALA A 5 -33.93 7.39 -8.60
CA ALA A 5 -34.57 6.16 -9.10
C ALA A 5 -36.08 6.40 -9.30
N ARG A 6 -36.66 5.72 -10.28
CA ARG A 6 -38.06 5.90 -10.70
C ARG A 6 -38.71 4.56 -11.02
N LEU A 7 -40.03 4.56 -11.13
CA LEU A 7 -40.79 3.43 -11.64
C LEU A 7 -40.20 2.95 -12.98
N GLY A 8 -39.94 1.65 -13.08
CA GLY A 8 -39.35 1.03 -14.27
C GLY A 8 -37.81 1.00 -14.29
N ASP A 9 -37.11 1.75 -13.43
CA ASP A 9 -35.65 1.67 -13.35
C ASP A 9 -35.21 0.26 -12.88
N LEU A 10 -34.05 -0.21 -13.37
CA LEU A 10 -33.65 -1.61 -13.26
C LEU A 10 -32.95 -1.92 -11.95
N HIS A 11 -33.26 -3.09 -11.40
CA HIS A 11 -32.64 -3.70 -10.25
C HIS A 11 -31.96 -5.01 -10.65
N VAL A 12 -30.72 -5.24 -10.18
CA VAL A 12 -30.02 -6.53 -10.35
C VAL A 12 -30.01 -7.28 -9.02
N CYS A 13 -30.62 -8.46 -9.00
CA CYS A 13 -30.77 -9.29 -7.81
C CYS A 13 -29.77 -10.46 -7.83
N PRO A 14 -29.01 -10.70 -6.74
CA PRO A 14 -28.03 -11.79 -6.68
C PRO A 14 -28.65 -13.16 -6.39
N ILE A 15 -29.94 -13.23 -6.04
CA ILE A 15 -30.65 -14.48 -5.78
C ILE A 15 -30.81 -15.24 -7.10
N PRO A 16 -30.35 -16.51 -7.20
CA PRO A 16 -30.50 -17.32 -8.41
C PRO A 16 -31.95 -17.35 -8.91
N GLY A 17 -32.15 -17.02 -10.19
CA GLY A 17 -33.46 -16.97 -10.82
C GLY A 17 -34.18 -15.62 -10.77
N HIS A 18 -33.74 -14.66 -9.95
CA HIS A 18 -34.35 -13.32 -9.88
C HIS A 18 -33.83 -12.38 -10.98
N GLY A 19 -32.54 -12.44 -11.30
CA GLY A 19 -31.94 -11.72 -12.42
C GLY A 19 -32.11 -10.20 -12.35
N THR A 20 -32.37 -9.58 -13.50
CA THR A 20 -32.66 -8.14 -13.61
C THR A 20 -34.17 -7.91 -13.70
N SER A 21 -34.73 -7.06 -12.85
CA SER A 21 -36.16 -6.73 -12.83
C SER A 21 -36.37 -5.23 -12.63
N PRO A 22 -37.47 -4.63 -13.11
CA PRO A 22 -37.74 -3.20 -12.90
C PRO A 22 -38.24 -2.93 -11.48
N ILE A 23 -38.15 -1.67 -11.03
CA ILE A 23 -38.95 -1.14 -9.92
C ILE A 23 -40.42 -1.13 -10.35
N VAL A 24 -41.31 -1.74 -9.57
CA VAL A 24 -42.75 -1.92 -9.90
C VAL A 24 -43.69 -1.19 -8.96
N SER A 25 -43.20 -0.63 -7.85
CA SER A 25 -43.94 0.37 -7.06
C SER A 25 -43.14 1.66 -6.96
N ALA A 26 -43.84 2.79 -6.88
CA ALA A 26 -43.27 4.11 -6.74
C ALA A 26 -44.34 5.09 -6.21
N SER A 27 -43.97 6.35 -6.01
CA SER A 27 -44.94 7.42 -5.73
C SER A 27 -46.00 7.52 -6.85
N PRO A 28 -47.29 7.54 -6.52
CA PRO A 28 -48.36 7.79 -7.50
C PRO A 28 -48.48 9.27 -7.87
N ASP A 29 -48.07 10.16 -6.97
CA ASP A 29 -48.34 11.60 -7.07
C ASP A 29 -47.12 12.42 -7.49
N THR A 30 -45.92 11.96 -7.12
CA THR A 30 -44.67 12.63 -7.48
C THR A 30 -43.98 11.93 -8.63
N GLN A 31 -43.85 12.64 -9.75
CA GLN A 31 -43.23 12.12 -10.96
C GLN A 31 -41.86 12.75 -11.21
N ILE A 32 -40.92 11.92 -11.64
CA ILE A 32 -39.62 12.31 -12.17
C ILE A 32 -39.55 11.78 -13.60
N ASN A 33 -39.37 12.67 -14.58
CA ASN A 33 -39.45 12.33 -16.01
C ASN A 33 -40.72 11.55 -16.39
N TYR A 34 -41.88 11.98 -15.86
CA TYR A 34 -43.19 11.34 -16.10
C TYR A 34 -43.34 9.92 -15.55
N LEU A 35 -42.41 9.46 -14.71
CA LEU A 35 -42.43 8.17 -14.02
C LEU A 35 -42.50 8.41 -12.51
N GLY A 36 -43.24 7.60 -11.76
CA GLY A 36 -43.32 7.74 -10.30
C GLY A 36 -41.94 7.73 -9.65
N ALA A 37 -41.67 8.63 -8.71
CA ALA A 37 -40.41 8.67 -7.98
C ALA A 37 -40.30 7.47 -7.03
N ALA A 38 -39.20 6.71 -7.11
CA ALA A 38 -38.98 5.56 -6.25
C ALA A 38 -38.44 5.99 -4.88
N ARG A 39 -38.87 5.30 -3.83
CA ARG A 39 -38.59 5.60 -2.42
C ARG A 39 -38.07 4.36 -1.70
N VAL A 40 -37.48 4.55 -0.53
CA VAL A 40 -37.21 3.44 0.39
C VAL A 40 -38.52 2.73 0.71
N GLY A 41 -38.51 1.40 0.59
CA GLY A 41 -39.70 0.55 0.73
C GLY A 41 -40.37 0.17 -0.58
N ASP A 42 -40.10 0.88 -1.69
CA ASP A 42 -40.66 0.49 -2.98
C ASP A 42 -40.06 -0.83 -3.47
N VAL A 43 -40.88 -1.64 -4.17
CA VAL A 43 -40.58 -3.02 -4.55
C VAL A 43 -40.15 -3.16 -6.00
N CYS A 44 -39.21 -4.08 -6.24
CA CYS A 44 -38.76 -4.52 -7.55
C CYS A 44 -39.57 -5.74 -8.02
N GLY A 45 -39.56 -6.02 -9.32
CA GLY A 45 -40.32 -7.14 -9.91
C GLY A 45 -39.96 -8.52 -9.36
N CYS A 46 -38.76 -8.69 -8.79
CA CYS A 46 -38.35 -9.91 -8.08
C CYS A 46 -38.82 -9.99 -6.61
N GLY A 47 -39.55 -8.98 -6.11
CA GLY A 47 -40.01 -8.87 -4.72
C GLY A 47 -39.04 -8.18 -3.76
N ALA A 48 -37.85 -7.76 -4.20
CA ALA A 48 -36.91 -7.02 -3.36
C ALA A 48 -37.44 -5.60 -3.05
N ALA A 49 -37.34 -5.14 -1.80
CA ALA A 49 -37.66 -3.76 -1.43
C ALA A 49 -36.40 -2.90 -1.34
N ILE A 50 -36.47 -1.64 -1.75
CA ILE A 50 -35.37 -0.68 -1.66
C ILE A 50 -35.11 -0.33 -0.19
N THR A 51 -33.86 -0.43 0.28
CA THR A 51 -33.52 -0.23 1.70
C THR A 51 -32.82 1.10 1.99
N VAL A 52 -32.38 1.80 0.93
CA VAL A 52 -31.47 2.94 1.04
C VAL A 52 -31.98 4.14 0.24
N GLY A 53 -31.92 5.33 0.83
CA GLY A 53 -32.28 6.58 0.17
C GLY A 53 -31.78 7.83 0.90
N PHE A 54 -32.16 9.00 0.37
CA PHE A 54 -31.83 10.31 0.94
C PHE A 54 -32.79 10.70 2.08
N PRO A 55 -32.39 10.64 3.37
CA PRO A 55 -33.25 11.06 4.49
C PRO A 55 -33.70 12.53 4.41
N SER A 56 -32.94 13.37 3.70
CA SER A 56 -33.22 14.80 3.56
C SER A 56 -34.15 15.14 2.38
N ILE A 57 -34.50 14.16 1.54
CA ILE A 57 -35.39 14.34 0.38
C ILE A 57 -36.52 13.34 0.52
N LEU A 58 -37.67 13.82 0.99
CA LEU A 58 -38.83 12.98 1.28
C LEU A 58 -39.85 13.09 0.16
N ILE A 59 -40.24 11.95 -0.41
CA ILE A 59 -41.39 11.81 -1.30
C ILE A 59 -42.41 10.94 -0.57
N ASP A 60 -43.62 11.45 -0.39
CA ASP A 60 -44.69 10.77 0.38
C ASP A 60 -44.21 10.29 1.77
N ASN A 61 -43.46 11.14 2.46
CA ASN A 61 -42.83 10.88 3.77
C ASN A 61 -41.77 9.76 3.79
N LEU A 62 -41.36 9.24 2.62
CA LEU A 62 -40.32 8.23 2.51
C LEU A 62 -39.06 8.81 1.82
N PRO A 63 -37.85 8.38 2.23
CA PRO A 63 -36.61 8.81 1.61
C PRO A 63 -36.55 8.48 0.12
N LEU A 64 -36.16 9.45 -0.70
CA LEU A 64 -36.00 9.29 -2.14
C LEU A 64 -34.89 8.26 -2.45
N ALA A 65 -35.21 7.25 -3.26
CA ALA A 65 -34.26 6.26 -3.74
C ALA A 65 -33.44 6.80 -4.92
N HIS A 66 -32.28 6.20 -5.16
CA HIS A 66 -31.36 6.66 -6.19
C HIS A 66 -30.65 5.49 -6.88
N LEU A 67 -29.97 5.80 -7.99
CA LEU A 67 -29.08 4.84 -8.63
C LEU A 67 -28.03 4.37 -7.63
N GLY A 68 -27.87 3.05 -7.53
CA GLY A 68 -26.99 2.40 -6.57
C GLY A 68 -27.66 2.02 -5.25
N SER A 69 -28.89 2.45 -4.95
CA SER A 69 -29.60 2.05 -3.72
C SER A 69 -29.64 0.52 -3.56
N PRO A 70 -29.12 -0.04 -2.45
CA PRO A 70 -29.33 -1.44 -2.08
C PRO A 70 -30.81 -1.81 -1.86
N THR A 71 -31.06 -3.12 -1.89
CA THR A 71 -32.37 -3.74 -1.72
C THR A 71 -32.32 -4.91 -0.72
N SER A 72 -33.47 -5.34 -0.22
CA SER A 72 -33.60 -6.40 0.80
C SER A 72 -33.08 -7.78 0.37
N HIS A 73 -33.00 -8.05 -0.95
CA HIS A 73 -32.42 -9.26 -1.51
C HIS A 73 -30.88 -9.17 -1.71
N GLY A 74 -30.25 -8.08 -1.28
CA GLY A 74 -28.81 -7.86 -1.39
C GLY A 74 -28.34 -7.38 -2.77
N GLY A 75 -29.27 -7.09 -3.69
CA GLY A 75 -28.96 -6.47 -4.97
C GLY A 75 -29.09 -4.94 -4.93
N THR A 76 -28.94 -4.28 -6.08
CA THR A 76 -28.92 -2.81 -6.16
C THR A 76 -29.74 -2.28 -7.35
N ILE A 77 -30.15 -1.01 -7.26
CA ILE A 77 -30.73 -0.27 -8.40
C ILE A 77 -29.59 0.16 -9.33
N THR A 78 -29.75 -0.05 -10.63
CA THR A 78 -28.71 0.06 -11.66
C THR A 78 -28.98 1.11 -12.74
N THR A 79 -30.22 1.60 -12.85
CA THR A 79 -30.56 2.75 -13.71
C THR A 79 -31.28 3.84 -12.90
N GLY A 80 -31.37 5.03 -13.45
CA GLY A 80 -31.98 6.19 -12.81
C GLY A 80 -32.31 7.28 -13.83
N SER A 81 -32.81 8.40 -13.34
CA SER A 81 -33.09 9.59 -14.15
C SER A 81 -31.83 10.14 -14.85
N PRO A 82 -31.92 10.52 -16.15
CA PRO A 82 -30.79 11.12 -16.86
C PRO A 82 -30.51 12.58 -16.45
N ASP A 83 -31.46 13.27 -15.83
CA ASP A 83 -31.41 14.72 -15.60
C ASP A 83 -31.88 15.18 -14.21
N THR A 84 -32.41 14.28 -13.37
CA THR A 84 -32.89 14.58 -12.03
C THR A 84 -32.04 13.87 -10.99
N PHE A 85 -31.43 14.66 -10.10
CA PHE A 85 -30.41 14.17 -9.17
C PHE A 85 -30.72 14.52 -7.71
N GLY A 86 -30.39 13.61 -6.79
CA GLY A 86 -30.36 13.85 -5.35
C GLY A 86 -28.93 14.08 -4.82
N GLY A 87 -28.80 14.48 -3.56
CA GLY A 87 -27.52 14.73 -2.89
C GLY A 87 -26.78 15.94 -3.44
N PHE A 88 -27.05 17.11 -2.86
CA PHE A 88 -26.46 18.41 -3.21
C PHE A 88 -25.79 19.08 -1.99
N GLN A 89 -25.08 20.19 -2.21
CA GLN A 89 -24.41 20.94 -1.15
C GLN A 89 -24.83 22.40 -1.27
N PHE A 90 -25.55 22.91 -0.27
CA PHE A 90 -25.92 24.33 -0.18
C PHE A 90 -25.22 24.95 1.03
N ALA A 91 -24.48 26.03 0.81
CA ALA A 91 -24.01 27.01 1.80
C ALA A 91 -23.78 26.45 3.23
N GLY A 92 -22.86 25.48 3.39
CA GLY A 92 -22.42 24.99 4.70
C GLY A 92 -23.23 23.86 5.33
N ALA A 93 -24.35 23.41 4.74
CA ALA A 93 -25.08 22.21 5.15
C ALA A 93 -24.88 21.08 4.13
N SER A 94 -24.38 19.93 4.59
CA SER A 94 -24.21 18.74 3.75
C SER A 94 -25.47 17.89 3.74
N THR A 95 -26.23 17.84 2.64
CA THR A 95 -27.32 16.85 2.46
C THR A 95 -26.81 15.58 1.77
N ARG A 96 -25.56 15.19 2.03
CA ARG A 96 -24.91 14.02 1.42
C ARG A 96 -25.21 12.70 2.12
N ALA A 97 -25.82 12.72 3.30
CA ALA A 97 -26.15 11.48 3.98
C ALA A 97 -27.12 10.66 3.14
N VAL A 98 -26.74 9.42 2.85
CA VAL A 98 -27.63 8.36 2.38
C VAL A 98 -27.67 7.33 3.50
N VAL A 99 -28.85 6.86 3.85
CA VAL A 99 -29.03 6.01 5.03
C VAL A 99 -29.66 4.68 4.63
N ASP A 100 -29.11 3.60 5.17
CA ASP A 100 -29.66 2.25 5.10
C ASP A 100 -30.67 2.02 6.21
N PHE A 101 -31.94 2.16 5.85
CA PHE A 101 -33.06 2.02 6.77
C PHE A 101 -33.36 0.56 7.12
N ALA A 102 -32.84 -0.42 6.37
CA ALA A 102 -32.91 -1.82 6.78
C ALA A 102 -31.99 -2.09 7.97
N LYS A 103 -30.78 -1.52 7.96
CA LYS A 103 -29.86 -1.61 9.11
C LYS A 103 -30.36 -0.89 10.36
N LEU A 104 -31.20 0.12 10.18
CA LEU A 104 -31.90 0.81 11.29
C LEU A 104 -33.21 0.12 11.70
N GLY A 105 -33.57 -1.00 11.07
CA GLY A 105 -34.75 -1.80 11.41
C GLY A 105 -36.08 -1.25 10.89
N ALA A 106 -36.07 -0.18 10.10
CA ALA A 106 -37.26 0.42 9.50
C ALA A 106 -37.71 -0.29 8.21
N VAL A 107 -36.84 -1.07 7.56
CA VAL A 107 -37.18 -1.97 6.46
C VAL A 107 -36.81 -3.40 6.84
N TRP A 108 -37.76 -4.34 6.76
CA TRP A 108 -37.54 -5.73 7.14
C TRP A 108 -37.11 -6.60 5.95
N LYS A 109 -36.62 -7.80 6.24
CA LYS A 109 -36.11 -8.74 5.23
C LYS A 109 -37.18 -9.20 4.24
N ASP A 110 -38.44 -9.22 4.66
CA ASP A 110 -39.60 -9.52 3.81
C ASP A 110 -40.02 -8.33 2.92
N GLY A 111 -39.32 -7.20 3.01
CA GLY A 111 -39.59 -5.99 2.24
C GLY A 111 -40.65 -5.06 2.84
N SER A 112 -41.25 -5.43 3.97
CA SER A 112 -42.20 -4.55 4.66
C SER A 112 -41.49 -3.39 5.37
N VAL A 113 -42.18 -2.24 5.46
CA VAL A 113 -41.67 -1.03 6.09
C VAL A 113 -42.37 -0.81 7.43
N ASN A 114 -41.59 -0.59 8.48
CA ASN A 114 -42.11 -0.14 9.77
C ASN A 114 -42.28 1.39 9.71
N GLU A 115 -43.47 1.83 9.29
CA GLU A 115 -43.78 3.25 9.09
C GLU A 115 -43.58 4.11 10.35
N SER A 116 -43.92 3.58 11.53
CA SER A 116 -43.75 4.30 12.80
C SER A 116 -42.27 4.53 13.12
N LEU A 117 -41.44 3.49 12.95
CA LEU A 117 -40.00 3.62 13.15
C LEU A 117 -39.36 4.50 12.08
N MET A 118 -39.79 4.38 10.82
CA MET A 118 -39.33 5.26 9.74
C MET A 118 -39.60 6.73 10.08
N ALA A 119 -40.82 7.06 10.48
CA ALA A 119 -41.18 8.43 10.88
C ALA A 119 -40.34 8.93 12.08
N GLN A 120 -40.11 8.08 13.08
CA GLN A 120 -39.24 8.41 14.23
C GLN A 120 -37.80 8.68 13.82
N LEU A 121 -37.24 7.87 12.90
CA LEU A 121 -35.89 8.05 12.39
C LEU A 121 -35.75 9.34 11.59
N LEU A 122 -36.73 9.66 10.73
CA LEU A 122 -36.70 10.87 9.90
C LEU A 122 -36.95 12.15 10.71
N ALA A 123 -37.62 12.05 11.86
CA ALA A 123 -37.78 13.16 12.80
C ALA A 123 -36.57 13.35 13.74
N ASP A 124 -35.62 12.42 13.77
CA ASP A 124 -34.46 12.49 14.66
C ASP A 124 -33.40 13.46 14.14
N PRO A 125 -33.09 14.57 14.84
CA PRO A 125 -32.06 15.51 14.42
C PRO A 125 -30.64 14.90 14.40
N ASN A 126 -30.43 13.76 15.07
CA ASN A 126 -29.16 13.04 15.12
C ASN A 126 -29.16 11.76 14.25
N LEU A 127 -30.08 11.65 13.29
CA LEU A 127 -30.19 10.47 12.42
C LEU A 127 -28.86 10.08 11.77
N GLU A 128 -28.09 11.05 11.27
CA GLU A 128 -26.79 10.77 10.63
C GLU A 128 -25.79 10.13 11.60
N GLN A 129 -25.71 10.65 12.84
CA GLN A 129 -24.83 10.10 13.88
C GLN A 129 -25.27 8.70 14.28
N ARG A 130 -26.57 8.47 14.45
CA ARG A 130 -27.12 7.13 14.73
C ARG A 130 -26.84 6.16 13.57
N ALA A 131 -27.02 6.62 12.33
CA ALA A 131 -26.74 5.83 11.14
C ALA A 131 -25.24 5.48 11.05
N PHE A 132 -24.35 6.41 11.38
CA PHE A 132 -22.91 6.15 11.45
C PHE A 132 -22.57 5.07 12.48
N GLN A 133 -23.10 5.20 13.70
CA GLN A 133 -22.89 4.23 14.79
C GLN A 133 -23.45 2.83 14.46
N ALA A 134 -24.56 2.75 13.73
CA ALA A 134 -25.17 1.50 13.29
C ALA A 134 -24.53 0.93 12.00
N GLY A 135 -23.51 1.57 11.43
CA GLY A 135 -22.93 1.18 10.14
C GLY A 135 -23.93 1.28 8.98
N ALA A 136 -24.95 2.12 9.12
CA ALA A 136 -26.04 2.38 8.18
C ALA A 136 -25.84 3.65 7.35
N LEU A 137 -24.85 4.48 7.66
CA LEU A 137 -24.53 5.66 6.86
C LEU A 137 -23.73 5.25 5.62
N LEU A 138 -24.31 5.47 4.44
CA LEU A 138 -23.67 5.28 3.15
C LEU A 138 -23.28 6.67 2.63
N GLN A 139 -22.01 6.88 2.33
CA GLN A 139 -21.62 8.04 1.54
C GLN A 139 -21.86 7.69 0.07
N PRO A 140 -22.50 8.58 -0.72
CA PRO A 140 -22.53 8.47 -2.16
C PRO A 140 -21.11 8.23 -2.64
N SER A 141 -20.86 7.04 -3.18
CA SER A 141 -19.56 6.69 -3.72
C SER A 141 -19.16 7.79 -4.69
N ALA A 142 -17.94 8.30 -4.48
CA ALA A 142 -17.23 9.00 -5.51
C ALA A 142 -17.31 8.18 -6.82
N SER A 143 -17.25 8.90 -7.94
CA SER A 143 -16.95 8.44 -9.30
C SER A 143 -16.42 7.00 -9.41
N PRO A 144 -16.79 6.25 -10.48
CA PRO A 144 -16.45 4.82 -10.64
C PRO A 144 -15.04 4.58 -10.13
N GLU A 145 -14.88 3.70 -9.12
CA GLU A 145 -13.63 3.44 -8.41
C GLU A 145 -12.47 3.66 -9.37
N LYS A 146 -11.75 4.78 -9.19
CA LYS A 146 -10.53 5.05 -9.94
C LYS A 146 -9.66 3.85 -9.60
N THR A 147 -9.56 2.87 -10.52
CA THR A 147 -8.94 1.58 -10.21
C THR A 147 -7.54 1.90 -9.75
N LEU A 148 -7.30 1.73 -8.45
CA LEU A 148 -6.02 2.09 -7.89
C LEU A 148 -4.99 1.17 -8.54
N SER A 149 -3.86 1.74 -8.94
CA SER A 149 -2.69 1.01 -9.40
C SER A 149 -1.57 1.22 -8.38
N PRO A 150 -1.63 0.58 -7.18
CA PRO A 150 -0.63 0.83 -6.16
C PRO A 150 0.80 0.53 -6.63
N GLU A 151 1.74 1.24 -6.03
CA GLU A 151 3.15 1.18 -6.40
C GLU A 151 4.00 0.45 -5.34
N LEU A 152 4.93 -0.37 -5.82
CA LEU A 152 5.94 -1.06 -5.02
C LEU A 152 7.30 -0.43 -5.29
N ILE A 153 7.96 0.06 -4.23
CA ILE A 153 9.17 0.87 -4.34
C ILE A 153 10.31 0.19 -3.57
N ALA A 154 11.41 -0.07 -4.26
CA ALA A 154 12.67 -0.49 -3.66
C ALA A 154 13.69 0.63 -3.78
N VAL A 155 14.26 1.09 -2.66
CA VAL A 155 15.21 2.21 -2.59
C VAL A 155 16.60 1.70 -2.27
N ALA A 156 17.58 2.01 -3.11
CA ALA A 156 18.99 1.71 -2.89
C ALA A 156 19.76 2.99 -2.49
N GLY A 157 20.42 2.95 -1.34
CA GLY A 157 21.37 3.97 -0.91
C GLY A 157 22.68 3.94 -1.70
N SER A 158 23.45 5.01 -1.58
CA SER A 158 24.84 5.11 -2.02
C SER A 158 25.79 4.40 -1.05
N GLN A 159 26.81 3.76 -1.60
CA GLN A 159 27.83 3.03 -0.83
C GLN A 159 29.19 3.75 -0.87
N HIS A 160 29.74 4.04 0.31
CA HIS A 160 31.07 4.64 0.49
C HIS A 160 32.20 3.63 0.32
N ASP A 161 31.97 2.35 0.67
CA ASP A 161 32.95 1.29 0.49
C ASP A 161 33.18 0.99 -1.00
N ASN A 162 34.43 1.13 -1.45
CA ASN A 162 34.83 0.92 -2.85
C ASN A 162 35.34 -0.49 -3.14
N SER A 163 35.32 -1.41 -2.17
CA SER A 163 35.62 -2.81 -2.42
C SER A 163 34.58 -3.41 -3.37
N SER A 164 35.07 -4.20 -4.33
CA SER A 164 34.25 -4.77 -5.40
C SER A 164 32.99 -5.48 -4.88
N GLY A 165 33.11 -6.25 -3.79
CA GLY A 165 32.01 -7.01 -3.22
C GLY A 165 30.93 -6.16 -2.55
N ASN A 166 31.30 -5.00 -1.98
CA ASN A 166 30.37 -4.18 -1.20
C ASN A 166 29.76 -3.05 -2.02
N LYS A 167 30.49 -2.54 -3.03
CA LYS A 167 30.12 -1.32 -3.75
C LYS A 167 28.69 -1.31 -4.25
N MET A 168 28.24 -2.40 -4.86
CA MET A 168 26.90 -2.51 -5.47
C MET A 168 25.87 -3.24 -4.60
N MET A 169 26.17 -3.53 -3.33
CA MET A 169 25.32 -4.43 -2.52
C MET A 169 23.92 -3.87 -2.25
N PHE A 170 23.76 -2.55 -2.07
CA PHE A 170 22.44 -1.94 -1.84
C PHE A 170 21.57 -1.99 -3.09
N ILE A 171 22.14 -1.68 -4.27
CA ILE A 171 21.44 -1.83 -5.55
C ILE A 171 21.09 -3.30 -5.78
N GLY A 172 22.01 -4.23 -5.52
CA GLY A 172 21.75 -5.66 -5.63
C GLY A 172 20.57 -6.13 -4.79
N GLN A 173 20.47 -5.68 -3.53
CA GLN A 173 19.34 -6.01 -2.65
C GLN A 173 18.03 -5.35 -3.09
N ALA A 174 18.07 -4.08 -3.52
CA ALA A 174 16.88 -3.43 -4.06
C ALA A 174 16.35 -4.14 -5.32
N VAL A 175 17.23 -4.59 -6.21
CA VAL A 175 16.86 -5.40 -7.39
C VAL A 175 16.30 -6.76 -6.99
N ARG A 176 16.89 -7.42 -5.99
CA ARG A 176 16.32 -8.66 -5.42
C ARG A 176 14.89 -8.42 -4.94
N GLU A 177 14.63 -7.27 -4.32
CA GLU A 177 13.28 -6.92 -3.86
C GLU A 177 12.30 -6.73 -5.01
N LEU A 178 12.73 -6.20 -6.16
CA LEU A 178 11.89 -6.20 -7.38
C LEU A 178 11.48 -7.61 -7.81
N ALA A 179 12.38 -8.60 -7.65
CA ALA A 179 12.06 -10.00 -7.93
C ALA A 179 10.99 -10.54 -6.97
N VAL A 180 11.07 -10.16 -5.68
CA VAL A 180 10.06 -10.51 -4.67
C VAL A 180 8.72 -9.85 -4.98
N PHE A 181 8.72 -8.56 -5.33
CA PHE A 181 7.54 -7.82 -5.75
C PHE A 181 6.86 -8.49 -6.96
N ARG A 182 7.63 -8.84 -7.99
CA ARG A 182 7.09 -9.53 -9.18
C ARG A 182 6.45 -10.88 -8.84
N GLN A 183 7.00 -11.61 -7.86
CA GLN A 183 6.45 -12.90 -7.46
C GLN A 183 5.17 -12.77 -6.63
N ARG A 184 5.11 -11.80 -5.72
CA ARG A 184 3.98 -11.64 -4.78
C ARG A 184 2.83 -10.84 -5.38
N GLU A 185 3.14 -9.77 -6.10
CA GLU A 185 2.19 -8.78 -6.59
C GLU A 185 2.51 -8.46 -8.07
N PRO A 186 2.39 -9.45 -8.98
CA PRO A 186 2.86 -9.34 -10.36
C PRO A 186 2.19 -8.21 -11.15
N SER A 187 0.93 -7.90 -10.83
CA SER A 187 0.12 -6.87 -11.51
C SER A 187 0.44 -5.45 -11.07
N LEU A 188 1.13 -5.26 -9.93
CA LEU A 188 1.45 -3.93 -9.41
C LEU A 188 2.68 -3.34 -10.08
N VAL A 189 2.71 -2.01 -10.16
CA VAL A 189 3.84 -1.30 -10.75
C VAL A 189 5.00 -1.26 -9.77
N ARG A 190 6.19 -1.54 -10.28
CA ARG A 190 7.43 -1.58 -9.50
C ARG A 190 8.33 -0.41 -9.88
N THR A 191 9.04 0.14 -8.91
CA THR A 191 10.01 1.22 -9.12
C THR A 191 11.27 0.98 -8.30
N LEU A 192 12.42 1.14 -8.95
CA LEU A 192 13.73 1.19 -8.34
C LEU A 192 14.15 2.65 -8.15
N VAL A 193 14.30 3.08 -6.90
CA VAL A 193 14.86 4.40 -6.58
C VAL A 193 16.33 4.23 -6.20
N ILE A 194 17.23 5.05 -6.75
CA ILE A 194 18.68 4.92 -6.54
C ILE A 194 19.26 6.26 -6.12
N PHE A 195 19.93 6.29 -4.96
CA PHE A 195 20.81 7.39 -4.58
C PHE A 195 22.11 7.33 -5.39
N THR A 196 22.33 8.29 -6.27
CA THR A 196 23.42 8.29 -7.26
C THR A 196 24.81 8.78 -6.81
N PRO A 197 25.02 9.60 -5.76
CA PRO A 197 26.29 10.30 -5.54
C PRO A 197 27.58 9.46 -5.40
N ALA A 198 27.48 8.14 -5.15
CA ALA A 198 28.65 7.26 -5.07
C ALA A 198 28.78 6.27 -6.25
N TYR A 199 27.92 6.34 -7.25
CA TYR A 199 27.88 5.38 -8.37
C TYR A 199 28.30 6.02 -9.69
N THR A 200 29.06 5.28 -10.49
CA THR A 200 29.44 5.71 -11.84
C THR A 200 28.28 5.52 -12.83
N ALA A 201 28.35 6.19 -13.98
CA ALA A 201 27.35 5.99 -15.04
C ALA A 201 27.24 4.52 -15.49
N VAL A 202 28.34 3.77 -15.49
CA VAL A 202 28.37 2.34 -15.80
C VAL A 202 27.60 1.55 -14.75
N MET A 203 27.86 1.78 -13.46
CA MET A 203 27.13 1.13 -12.36
C MET A 203 25.63 1.41 -12.41
N LEU A 204 25.24 2.65 -12.70
CA LEU A 204 23.84 3.03 -12.88
C LEU A 204 23.22 2.38 -14.13
N GLY A 205 23.99 2.18 -15.20
CA GLY A 205 23.58 1.41 -16.37
C GLY A 205 23.16 -0.01 -16.02
N PHE A 206 24.01 -0.74 -15.29
CA PHE A 206 23.69 -2.09 -14.78
C PHE A 206 22.42 -2.10 -13.93
N ALA A 207 22.21 -1.10 -13.07
CA ALA A 207 21.01 -0.99 -12.25
C ALA A 207 19.74 -0.77 -13.09
N ARG A 208 19.82 0.01 -14.17
CA ARG A 208 18.71 0.23 -15.11
C ARG A 208 18.40 -1.04 -15.91
N ASP A 209 19.42 -1.79 -16.32
CA ASP A 209 19.25 -3.08 -17.01
C ASP A 209 18.55 -4.10 -16.10
N SER A 210 18.94 -4.15 -14.83
CA SER A 210 18.24 -4.93 -13.80
C SER A 210 16.78 -4.50 -13.63
N ALA A 211 16.50 -3.20 -13.49
CA ALA A 211 15.13 -2.71 -13.35
C ALA A 211 14.27 -3.09 -14.57
N LYS A 212 14.82 -2.97 -15.78
CA LYS A 212 14.16 -3.39 -17.02
C LYS A 212 13.83 -4.88 -17.04
N ALA A 213 14.71 -5.75 -16.53
CA ALA A 213 14.45 -7.19 -16.42
C ALA A 213 13.25 -7.54 -15.49
N TYR A 214 12.81 -6.60 -14.67
CA TYR A 214 11.66 -6.71 -13.77
C TYR A 214 10.51 -5.77 -14.14
N ASP A 215 10.49 -5.20 -15.35
CA ASP A 215 9.49 -4.20 -15.78
C ASP A 215 9.28 -3.09 -14.73
N ALA A 216 10.38 -2.63 -14.12
CA ALA A 216 10.38 -1.61 -13.09
C ALA A 216 10.81 -0.24 -13.66
N GLY A 217 10.15 0.82 -13.22
CA GLY A 217 10.62 2.18 -13.45
C GLY A 217 11.91 2.46 -12.67
N VAL A 218 12.68 3.47 -13.09
CA VAL A 218 13.88 3.93 -12.37
C VAL A 218 13.73 5.40 -12.02
N VAL A 219 14.04 5.72 -10.77
CA VAL A 219 14.10 7.10 -10.27
C VAL A 219 15.46 7.31 -9.62
N GLU A 220 16.20 8.27 -10.13
CA GLU A 220 17.52 8.63 -9.61
C GLU A 220 17.41 9.87 -8.74
N VAL A 221 17.94 9.80 -7.53
CA VAL A 221 17.90 10.89 -6.55
C VAL A 221 19.31 11.19 -6.06
N ALA A 222 19.59 12.46 -5.78
CA ALA A 222 20.85 12.91 -5.19
C ALA A 222 20.70 13.28 -3.70
N THR A 223 19.47 13.49 -3.22
CA THR A 223 19.18 13.94 -1.86
C THR A 223 17.97 13.22 -1.25
N ALA A 224 17.90 13.21 0.08
CA ALA A 224 16.73 12.70 0.80
C ALA A 224 15.49 13.55 0.54
N GLN A 225 15.65 14.84 0.25
CA GLN A 225 14.53 15.70 -0.14
C GLN A 225 13.93 15.25 -1.47
N GLU A 226 14.75 14.93 -2.48
CA GLU A 226 14.26 14.38 -3.75
C GLU A 226 13.54 13.03 -3.57
N LEU A 227 14.02 12.17 -2.66
CA LEU A 227 13.29 10.96 -2.29
C LEU A 227 11.93 11.32 -1.68
N ILE A 228 11.88 12.22 -0.71
CA ILE A 228 10.63 12.65 -0.06
C ILE A 228 9.66 13.25 -1.08
N ASP A 229 10.17 14.08 -1.99
CA ASP A 229 9.39 14.70 -3.05
C ASP A 229 8.81 13.62 -3.99
N TYR A 230 9.61 12.61 -4.36
CA TYR A 230 9.12 11.46 -5.12
C TYR A 230 8.06 10.65 -4.37
N LEU A 231 8.27 10.37 -3.09
CA LEU A 231 7.29 9.64 -2.28
C LEU A 231 5.98 10.42 -2.20
N ASN A 232 6.03 11.74 -2.03
CA ASN A 232 4.84 12.58 -1.89
C ASN A 232 4.13 12.86 -3.22
N GLN A 233 4.87 13.04 -4.31
CA GLN A 233 4.35 13.63 -5.55
C GLN A 233 4.56 12.77 -6.80
N GLY A 234 5.38 11.71 -6.75
CA GLY A 234 5.87 10.96 -7.90
C GLY A 234 4.82 10.62 -8.95
N LYS A 235 4.15 9.49 -8.82
CA LYS A 235 2.90 9.24 -9.58
C LYS A 235 1.76 9.98 -8.89
N ASP A 236 0.62 10.16 -9.58
CA ASP A 236 -0.61 10.66 -8.93
C ASP A 236 -0.97 9.74 -7.75
N ARG A 237 -0.63 10.14 -6.52
CA ARG A 237 -0.78 9.34 -5.29
C ARG A 237 -2.24 9.04 -4.97
N ALA A 238 -3.18 9.84 -5.50
CA ALA A 238 -4.60 9.53 -5.42
C ALA A 238 -4.99 8.30 -6.25
N THR A 239 -4.19 7.93 -7.26
CA THR A 239 -4.40 6.72 -8.10
C THR A 239 -3.37 5.62 -7.89
N SER A 240 -2.16 5.99 -7.52
CA SER A 240 -1.01 5.12 -7.40
C SER A 240 -0.39 5.30 -6.01
N PRO A 241 -1.15 5.00 -4.95
CA PRO A 241 -0.63 5.05 -3.59
C PRO A 241 0.48 4.02 -3.43
N ILE A 242 1.41 4.28 -2.51
CA ILE A 242 2.51 3.36 -2.22
C ILE A 242 1.96 2.19 -1.40
N GLN A 243 2.14 0.97 -1.90
CA GLN A 243 1.74 -0.28 -1.23
C GLN A 243 2.88 -0.93 -0.45
N HIS A 244 4.12 -0.82 -0.95
CA HIS A 244 5.30 -1.34 -0.26
C HIS A 244 6.49 -0.41 -0.53
N LEU A 245 7.12 0.09 0.54
CA LEU A 245 8.38 0.82 0.47
C LEU A 245 9.50 0.03 1.16
N ALA A 246 10.50 -0.44 0.42
CA ALA A 246 11.66 -1.16 0.95
C ALA A 246 12.93 -0.30 0.85
N LEU A 247 13.67 -0.13 1.94
CA LEU A 247 14.84 0.75 2.04
C LEU A 247 16.12 -0.05 2.31
N PHE A 248 17.09 0.00 1.38
CA PHE A 248 18.38 -0.67 1.49
C PHE A 248 19.51 0.34 1.58
N SER A 249 20.12 0.47 2.75
CA SER A 249 21.21 1.41 2.99
C SER A 249 21.94 1.09 4.30
N HIS A 250 22.94 1.91 4.62
CA HIS A 250 23.47 1.99 5.97
C HIS A 250 22.46 2.59 6.94
N GLY A 251 22.66 2.36 8.23
CA GLY A 251 21.80 2.91 9.26
C GLY A 251 22.52 3.10 10.58
N VAL A 252 21.99 4.02 11.37
CA VAL A 252 22.32 4.19 12.79
C VAL A 252 21.01 4.49 13.52
N PRO A 253 20.93 4.40 14.86
CA PRO A 253 19.72 4.79 15.58
C PRO A 253 19.25 6.17 15.14
N HIS A 254 17.92 6.30 15.00
CA HIS A 254 17.24 7.49 14.50
C HIS A 254 17.47 7.90 13.04
N LYS A 255 18.17 7.09 12.24
CA LYS A 255 18.55 7.51 10.88
C LYS A 255 18.74 6.33 9.90
N VAL A 256 18.02 6.39 8.79
CA VAL A 256 18.32 5.64 7.56
C VAL A 256 19.30 6.49 6.74
N ALA A 257 20.54 6.01 6.58
CA ALA A 257 21.64 6.78 6.02
C ALA A 257 21.96 6.32 4.59
N PHE A 258 21.25 6.89 3.60
CA PHE A 258 21.48 6.59 2.18
C PHE A 258 22.82 7.09 1.64
N GLY A 259 23.55 7.93 2.37
CA GLY A 259 24.89 8.40 2.02
C GLY A 259 25.86 8.37 3.18
N TYR A 260 25.81 7.33 4.01
CA TYR A 260 26.71 7.18 5.17
C TYR A 260 28.18 7.36 4.79
N GLU A 261 28.92 8.15 5.56
CA GLU A 261 30.33 8.50 5.35
C GLU A 261 30.67 9.19 4.02
N LEU A 262 29.69 9.54 3.18
CA LEU A 262 29.92 10.32 1.96
C LEU A 262 29.99 11.82 2.26
N PRO A 263 30.73 12.60 1.45
CA PRO A 263 30.65 14.06 1.47
C PRO A 263 29.21 14.54 1.33
N GLY A 264 28.71 15.30 2.31
CA GLY A 264 27.32 15.75 2.32
C GLY A 264 26.28 14.69 2.67
N GLY A 265 26.68 13.54 3.24
CA GLY A 265 25.81 12.42 3.59
C GLY A 265 24.61 12.75 4.50
N HIS A 266 24.70 13.85 5.27
CA HIS A 266 23.57 14.37 6.05
C HIS A 266 22.37 14.78 5.17
N ARG A 267 22.60 15.19 3.92
CA ARG A 267 21.52 15.51 2.95
C ARG A 267 20.92 14.25 2.32
N LEU A 268 21.54 13.09 2.50
CA LEU A 268 21.12 11.79 2.00
C LEU A 268 20.56 10.92 3.14
N SER A 269 20.01 11.53 4.20
CA SER A 269 19.53 10.80 5.37
C SER A 269 18.05 11.07 5.61
N LEU A 270 17.30 10.00 5.85
CA LEU A 270 15.95 10.06 6.42
C LEU A 270 16.09 9.82 7.92
N ASP A 271 15.68 10.79 8.73
CA ASP A 271 15.89 10.78 10.17
C ASP A 271 14.75 11.45 10.93
N VAL A 272 14.87 11.48 12.25
CA VAL A 272 13.87 12.07 13.15
C VAL A 272 13.61 13.57 12.94
N LEU A 273 14.41 14.27 12.14
CA LEU A 273 14.20 15.69 11.82
C LEU A 273 13.39 15.91 10.54
N ASN A 274 13.25 14.89 9.69
CA ASN A 274 12.63 15.04 8.39
C ASN A 274 11.61 13.95 8.00
N TYR A 275 11.45 12.90 8.80
CA TYR A 275 10.49 11.82 8.51
C TYR A 275 9.04 12.31 8.37
N GLU A 276 8.64 13.34 9.13
CA GLU A 276 7.29 13.92 9.09
C GLU A 276 6.97 14.61 7.76
N LYS A 277 7.98 14.90 6.95
CA LYS A 277 7.80 15.48 5.61
C LYS A 277 7.22 14.47 4.62
N ILE A 278 7.27 13.17 4.91
CA ILE A 278 6.62 12.15 4.09
C ILE A 278 5.12 12.19 4.40
N SER A 279 4.30 12.43 3.39
CA SER A 279 2.85 12.53 3.51
C SER A 279 2.25 11.15 3.78
N PRO A 280 1.44 10.97 4.86
CA PRO A 280 0.70 9.73 5.08
C PRO A 280 -0.27 9.41 3.94
N GLN A 281 -0.80 10.44 3.27
CA GLN A 281 -1.72 10.31 2.13
C GLN A 281 -1.05 9.73 0.87
N ALA A 282 0.28 9.63 0.84
CA ALA A 282 1.00 8.98 -0.26
C ALA A 282 0.89 7.44 -0.22
N PHE A 283 0.46 6.86 0.89
CA PHE A 283 0.43 5.41 1.12
C PHE A 283 -0.98 4.84 1.02
N SER A 284 -1.08 3.57 0.63
CA SER A 284 -2.35 2.84 0.75
C SER A 284 -2.62 2.51 2.22
N THR A 285 -3.88 2.27 2.57
CA THR A 285 -4.27 1.95 3.95
C THR A 285 -3.71 0.63 4.46
N SER A 286 -3.31 -0.27 3.54
CA SER A 286 -2.67 -1.56 3.85
C SER A 286 -1.16 -1.55 3.55
N ALA A 287 -0.58 -0.37 3.32
CA ALA A 287 0.81 -0.27 2.93
C ALA A 287 1.73 -0.76 4.06
N LYS A 288 2.96 -1.10 3.66
CA LYS A 288 4.03 -1.46 4.59
C LYS A 288 5.34 -0.80 4.19
N LEU A 289 6.14 -0.47 5.19
CA LEU A 289 7.48 0.05 5.01
C LEU A 289 8.47 -0.93 5.63
N GLU A 290 9.52 -1.29 4.91
CA GLU A 290 10.58 -2.17 5.40
C GLU A 290 11.93 -1.46 5.30
N SER A 291 12.55 -1.19 6.44
CA SER A 291 13.93 -0.72 6.51
C SER A 291 14.87 -1.92 6.72
N PHE A 292 15.81 -2.06 5.79
CA PHE A 292 16.96 -2.95 5.91
C PHE A 292 18.23 -2.20 6.32
N ALA A 293 18.09 -0.94 6.74
CA ALA A 293 19.17 -0.18 7.34
C ALA A 293 19.42 -0.61 8.79
N CYS A 294 20.69 -0.58 9.19
CA CYS A 294 21.10 -0.97 10.53
C CYS A 294 20.36 -0.16 11.60
N ARG A 295 19.81 -0.84 12.61
CA ARG A 295 19.34 -0.23 13.87
C ARG A 295 18.25 0.85 13.68
N THR A 296 17.48 0.83 12.58
CA THR A 296 16.35 1.75 12.40
C THR A 296 15.28 1.57 13.49
N GLY A 297 15.15 0.34 14.03
CA GLY A 297 14.26 0.00 15.15
C GLY A 297 14.82 0.29 16.54
N MET A 298 15.96 0.98 16.65
CA MET A 298 16.59 1.35 17.92
C MET A 298 16.40 2.84 18.22
N GLY A 299 15.94 3.16 19.43
CA GLY A 299 15.80 4.53 19.93
C GLY A 299 17.02 5.02 20.71
N ASN A 300 17.88 4.12 21.20
CA ASN A 300 19.02 4.55 22.01
C ASN A 300 20.04 5.32 21.16
N ARG A 301 20.23 6.60 21.51
CA ARG A 301 21.42 7.35 21.12
C ARG A 301 22.54 6.96 22.08
N SER A 302 23.50 6.18 21.62
CA SER A 302 24.70 5.94 22.43
C SER A 302 25.70 7.08 22.22
N GLU A 303 26.28 7.55 23.31
CA GLU A 303 27.47 8.43 23.32
C GLU A 303 28.75 7.68 22.90
N TYR A 304 28.70 6.35 22.85
CA TYR A 304 29.78 5.43 22.43
C TYR A 304 29.45 4.71 21.12
N ARG A 305 30.45 4.10 20.47
CA ARG A 305 30.23 3.17 19.35
C ARG A 305 29.35 2.00 19.80
N ILE A 306 28.07 2.03 19.39
CA ILE A 306 27.08 0.97 19.67
C ILE A 306 27.55 -0.40 19.18
N GLU A 307 28.43 -0.40 18.18
CA GLU A 307 29.14 -1.58 17.66
C GLU A 307 29.72 -2.47 18.78
N ASP A 308 30.25 -1.84 19.84
CA ASP A 308 31.00 -2.48 20.93
C ASP A 308 30.22 -2.53 22.26
N GLY A 309 28.97 -2.04 22.25
CA GLY A 309 28.14 -1.90 23.46
C GLY A 309 27.21 -3.08 23.69
N ILE A 310 26.96 -3.41 24.96
CA ILE A 310 25.86 -4.27 25.38
C ILE A 310 24.60 -3.41 25.53
N GLN A 311 23.52 -3.77 24.85
CA GLN A 311 22.26 -3.03 24.85
C GLN A 311 21.06 -3.94 25.15
N PHE A 312 20.62 -3.98 26.41
CA PHE A 312 19.44 -4.76 26.83
C PHE A 312 18.10 -4.04 26.60
N PHE A 313 18.13 -2.70 26.45
CA PHE A 313 16.92 -1.88 26.39
C PHE A 313 16.99 -0.96 25.16
N PRO A 314 16.66 -1.44 23.96
CA PRO A 314 16.84 -0.71 22.70
C PRO A 314 15.90 0.49 22.48
N GLN A 315 15.06 0.84 23.46
CA GLN A 315 14.07 1.93 23.40
C GLN A 315 13.32 1.96 22.06
N THR A 316 12.80 0.81 21.65
CA THR A 316 12.09 0.62 20.37
C THR A 316 10.96 1.62 20.17
N ASN A 317 10.33 2.09 21.24
CA ASN A 317 9.26 3.09 21.21
C ASN A 317 9.72 4.47 20.71
N GLU A 318 10.98 4.80 20.87
CA GLU A 318 11.58 6.08 20.44
C GLU A 318 12.31 5.95 19.10
N SER A 319 12.38 4.74 18.56
CA SER A 319 13.08 4.48 17.30
C SER A 319 12.45 5.19 16.11
N LEU A 320 13.27 5.46 15.08
CA LEU A 320 12.76 6.02 13.82
C LEU A 320 11.68 5.11 13.21
N ALA A 321 11.82 3.79 13.33
CA ALA A 321 10.81 2.86 12.85
C ALA A 321 9.44 3.08 13.52
N GLN A 322 9.40 3.23 14.85
CA GLN A 322 8.16 3.48 15.56
C GLN A 322 7.59 4.87 15.25
N LEU A 323 8.44 5.89 15.17
CA LEU A 323 8.03 7.25 14.82
C LEU A 323 7.40 7.30 13.42
N MET A 324 8.01 6.63 12.46
CA MET A 324 7.47 6.50 11.10
C MET A 324 6.15 5.71 11.07
N ALA A 325 6.04 4.62 11.84
CA ALA A 325 4.80 3.84 11.90
C ALA A 325 3.63 4.70 12.42
N ASN A 326 3.87 5.47 13.49
CA ASN A 326 2.87 6.37 14.06
C ASN A 326 2.48 7.48 13.09
N HIS A 327 3.47 8.14 12.47
CA HIS A 327 3.22 9.26 11.56
C HIS A 327 2.49 8.83 10.28
N LEU A 328 2.94 7.73 9.67
CA LEU A 328 2.38 7.25 8.40
C LEU A 328 1.08 6.45 8.57
N GLY A 329 0.79 5.96 9.79
CA GLY A 329 -0.38 5.11 10.05
C GLY A 329 -0.30 3.72 9.40
N ILE A 330 0.92 3.23 9.13
CA ILE A 330 1.18 1.95 8.48
C ILE A 330 2.21 1.12 9.26
N SER A 331 2.31 -0.18 8.98
CA SER A 331 3.33 -1.00 9.63
C SER A 331 4.73 -0.69 9.08
N VAL A 332 5.70 -0.61 9.99
CA VAL A 332 7.11 -0.46 9.66
C VAL A 332 7.85 -1.69 10.16
N ARG A 333 8.64 -2.34 9.31
CA ARG A 333 9.56 -3.42 9.73
C ARG A 333 10.99 -2.95 9.70
N ALA A 334 11.73 -3.20 10.77
CA ALA A 334 13.11 -2.71 10.91
C ALA A 334 13.96 -3.62 11.79
N TYR A 335 15.28 -3.60 11.55
CA TYR A 335 16.22 -4.24 12.46
C TYR A 335 16.47 -3.34 13.66
N VAL A 336 16.46 -3.94 14.85
CA VAL A 336 16.98 -3.32 16.08
C VAL A 336 18.50 -3.44 16.13
N ARG A 337 19.06 -4.49 15.52
CA ARG A 337 20.50 -4.73 15.40
C ARG A 337 21.08 -4.21 14.08
N ARG A 338 22.39 -4.38 13.91
CA ARG A 338 23.09 -4.24 12.64
C ARG A 338 22.45 -5.15 11.59
N SER A 339 22.37 -4.66 10.36
CA SER A 339 21.92 -5.41 9.20
C SER A 339 23.14 -5.96 8.45
N GLU A 340 23.11 -7.24 8.11
CA GLU A 340 24.23 -7.95 7.50
C GLU A 340 24.02 -8.12 6.00
N TYR A 341 24.86 -7.42 5.22
CA TYR A 341 24.85 -7.47 3.75
C TYR A 341 25.95 -8.39 3.18
N LYS A 342 26.83 -8.94 4.03
CA LYS A 342 27.99 -9.76 3.60
C LYS A 342 27.63 -10.98 2.74
N ASN A 343 26.39 -11.46 2.85
CA ASN A 343 25.89 -12.63 2.13
C ASN A 343 25.19 -12.29 0.81
N THR A 344 25.09 -11.00 0.44
CA THR A 344 24.37 -10.51 -0.76
C THR A 344 24.68 -11.32 -2.02
N TRP A 345 25.96 -11.58 -2.29
CA TRP A 345 26.42 -12.31 -3.48
C TRP A 345 26.67 -13.81 -3.24
N GLY A 346 26.23 -14.32 -2.09
CA GLY A 346 26.43 -15.69 -1.65
C GLY A 346 26.95 -15.79 -0.22
N ARG A 347 26.62 -16.88 0.45
CA ARG A 347 27.16 -17.25 1.75
C ARG A 347 28.50 -17.98 1.62
N VAL A 348 29.18 -18.16 2.75
CA VAL A 348 30.48 -18.83 2.79
C VAL A 348 30.35 -20.30 2.38
N ASP A 349 29.37 -21.01 2.91
CA ASP A 349 29.05 -22.40 2.57
C ASP A 349 28.66 -22.55 1.09
N GLU A 350 27.81 -21.68 0.54
CA GLU A 350 27.48 -21.67 -0.90
C GLU A 350 28.73 -21.49 -1.77
N ARG A 351 29.64 -20.58 -1.39
CA ARG A 351 30.91 -20.40 -2.09
C ARG A 351 31.80 -21.64 -2.03
N GLN A 352 31.85 -22.34 -0.90
CA GLN A 352 32.61 -23.59 -0.80
C GLN A 352 31.96 -24.71 -1.62
N PHE A 353 30.64 -24.83 -1.56
CA PHE A 353 29.88 -25.81 -2.33
C PHE A 353 30.06 -25.58 -3.84
N GLY A 354 30.06 -24.32 -4.30
CA GLY A 354 30.37 -23.97 -5.68
C GLY A 354 31.78 -24.37 -6.14
N LYS A 355 32.78 -24.36 -5.24
CA LYS A 355 34.12 -24.90 -5.56
C LYS A 355 34.08 -26.42 -5.75
N LEU A 356 33.30 -27.12 -4.92
CA LEU A 356 33.12 -28.56 -5.05
C LEU A 356 32.43 -28.94 -6.36
N CYS A 357 31.40 -28.19 -6.79
CA CYS A 357 30.76 -28.38 -8.09
C CYS A 357 31.76 -28.35 -9.25
N ARG A 358 32.71 -27.39 -9.24
CA ARG A 358 33.77 -27.29 -10.26
C ARG A 358 34.76 -28.44 -10.18
N ALA A 359 35.20 -28.80 -8.97
CA ALA A 359 36.15 -29.88 -8.75
C ALA A 359 35.60 -31.26 -9.17
N SER A 360 34.31 -31.49 -8.97
CA SER A 360 33.62 -32.75 -9.31
C SER A 360 33.16 -32.83 -10.77
N LYS A 361 33.40 -31.78 -11.58
CA LYS A 361 32.87 -31.65 -12.96
C LYS A 361 31.36 -31.87 -13.03
N GLY A 362 30.62 -31.30 -12.08
CA GLY A 362 29.15 -31.38 -12.05
C GLY A 362 28.56 -32.70 -11.58
N ARG A 363 29.35 -33.70 -11.15
CA ARG A 363 28.82 -34.99 -10.64
C ARG A 363 28.29 -34.92 -9.20
N MET A 364 27.74 -33.77 -8.80
CA MET A 364 27.13 -33.59 -7.48
C MET A 364 25.64 -34.00 -7.54
N PRO A 365 25.05 -34.41 -6.41
CA PRO A 365 23.61 -34.74 -6.35
C PRO A 365 22.68 -33.60 -6.79
N ASP A 366 23.13 -32.34 -6.70
CA ASP A 366 22.36 -31.15 -7.06
C ASP A 366 22.97 -30.43 -8.27
N GLU A 367 22.88 -31.06 -9.45
CA GLU A 367 23.42 -30.50 -10.70
C GLU A 367 22.79 -29.15 -11.07
N ASN A 368 21.50 -28.96 -10.78
CA ASN A 368 20.77 -27.74 -11.14
C ASN A 368 21.25 -26.55 -10.32
N TRP A 369 21.47 -26.74 -9.03
CA TRP A 369 22.09 -25.71 -8.20
C TRP A 369 23.49 -25.38 -8.70
N CYS A 370 24.32 -26.40 -8.99
CA CYS A 370 25.69 -26.19 -9.48
C CYS A 370 25.71 -25.34 -10.77
N LYS A 371 24.88 -25.68 -11.76
CA LYS A 371 24.77 -24.94 -13.03
C LYS A 371 24.33 -23.48 -12.80
N LYS A 372 23.31 -23.27 -11.98
CA LYS A 372 22.81 -21.93 -11.65
C LYS A 372 23.87 -21.10 -10.92
N TRP A 373 24.52 -21.68 -9.92
CA TRP A 373 25.58 -21.01 -9.17
C TRP A 373 26.76 -20.66 -10.05
N GLU A 374 27.17 -21.54 -10.96
CA GLU A 374 28.28 -21.31 -11.88
C GLU A 374 27.98 -20.18 -12.87
N ALA A 375 26.76 -20.14 -13.45
CA ALA A 375 26.34 -19.03 -14.30
C ALA A 375 26.38 -17.68 -13.56
N LEU A 376 25.82 -17.64 -12.34
CA LEU A 376 25.83 -16.47 -11.48
C LEU A 376 27.25 -16.05 -11.05
N ALA A 377 28.12 -17.02 -10.78
CA ALA A 377 29.52 -16.75 -10.42
C ALA A 377 30.34 -16.27 -11.63
N GLY A 378 30.06 -16.79 -12.83
CA GLY A 378 30.64 -16.33 -14.09
C GLY A 378 30.29 -14.88 -14.37
N GLU A 379 29.00 -14.52 -14.34
CA GLU A 379 28.53 -13.13 -14.53
C GLU A 379 29.25 -12.16 -13.57
N ARG A 380 29.30 -12.48 -12.27
CA ARG A 380 30.01 -11.65 -11.28
C ARG A 380 31.49 -11.51 -11.58
N LYS A 381 32.13 -12.57 -12.07
CA LYS A 381 33.54 -12.58 -12.42
C LYS A 381 33.80 -11.72 -13.63
N ASP A 382 33.01 -11.86 -14.69
CA ASP A 382 33.16 -11.08 -15.93
C ASP A 382 32.99 -9.58 -15.66
N ILE A 383 31.94 -9.20 -14.91
CA ILE A 383 31.71 -7.80 -14.52
C ILE A 383 32.86 -7.28 -13.62
N HIS A 384 33.36 -8.09 -12.69
CA HIS A 384 34.49 -7.70 -11.84
C HIS A 384 35.76 -7.50 -12.65
N ASP A 385 36.08 -8.44 -13.55
CA ASP A 385 37.29 -8.42 -14.35
C ASP A 385 37.27 -7.21 -15.34
N GLU A 386 36.09 -6.83 -15.85
CA GLU A 386 35.94 -5.69 -16.78
C GLU A 386 35.79 -4.33 -16.07
N PHE A 387 35.01 -4.25 -14.99
CA PHE A 387 34.59 -2.97 -14.38
C PHE A 387 35.04 -2.77 -12.93
N ASN A 388 35.72 -3.74 -12.33
CA ASN A 388 36.24 -3.71 -10.96
C ASN A 388 35.16 -3.57 -9.86
N PHE A 389 33.96 -4.11 -10.10
CA PHE A 389 32.94 -4.28 -9.07
C PHE A 389 32.15 -5.58 -9.26
N THR A 390 31.55 -6.10 -8.18
CA THR A 390 30.75 -7.33 -8.23
C THR A 390 29.28 -6.97 -8.37
N TYR A 391 28.61 -7.51 -9.38
CA TYR A 391 27.18 -7.29 -9.58
C TYR A 391 26.51 -8.47 -10.29
N GLN A 392 25.18 -8.53 -10.19
CA GLN A 392 24.34 -9.52 -10.86
C GLN A 392 23.05 -8.85 -11.34
N ILE A 393 22.73 -9.03 -12.62
CA ILE A 393 21.57 -8.39 -13.23
C ILE A 393 20.26 -8.82 -12.56
N MET A 394 20.18 -10.07 -12.10
CA MET A 394 18.99 -10.60 -11.41
C MET A 394 18.93 -10.25 -9.92
N GLY A 395 19.82 -9.37 -9.45
CA GLY A 395 19.88 -8.93 -8.06
C GLY A 395 20.62 -9.91 -7.13
N ALA A 396 20.60 -9.58 -5.84
CA ALA A 396 21.25 -10.35 -4.79
C ALA A 396 20.71 -11.77 -4.66
N VAL A 397 21.58 -12.71 -4.28
CA VAL A 397 21.24 -14.13 -4.06
C VAL A 397 20.54 -14.31 -2.72
N ASN A 398 21.11 -13.74 -1.65
CA ASN A 398 20.60 -13.87 -0.29
C ASN A 398 20.00 -12.55 0.19
N PRO A 399 18.94 -12.61 1.03
CA PRO A 399 18.39 -11.42 1.67
C PRO A 399 19.38 -10.83 2.68
N VAL A 400 19.09 -9.60 3.11
CA VAL A 400 19.71 -8.99 4.28
C VAL A 400 19.29 -9.76 5.53
N GLU A 401 20.23 -9.96 6.45
CA GLU A 401 20.00 -10.69 7.70
C GLU A 401 20.21 -9.79 8.92
N SER A 402 19.63 -10.17 10.05
CA SER A 402 19.98 -9.53 11.32
C SER A 402 21.37 -9.98 11.74
N GLY A 403 22.24 -9.02 12.04
CA GLY A 403 23.51 -9.27 12.70
C GLY A 403 23.35 -9.45 14.21
N ASP A 404 24.49 -9.43 14.90
CA ASP A 404 24.59 -9.73 16.33
C ASP A 404 24.86 -8.50 17.21
N THR A 405 25.13 -7.34 16.62
CA THR A 405 25.44 -6.10 17.37
C THR A 405 24.31 -5.07 17.34
N PRO A 406 24.05 -4.36 18.46
CA PRO A 406 24.68 -4.52 19.77
C PRO A 406 24.28 -5.83 20.45
N ILE A 407 25.18 -6.36 21.27
CA ILE A 407 24.95 -7.58 22.05
C ILE A 407 23.81 -7.33 23.04
N GLY A 408 22.92 -8.30 23.25
CA GLY A 408 21.82 -8.19 24.21
C GLY A 408 20.53 -7.60 23.65
N ALA A 409 20.57 -6.88 22.53
CA ALA A 409 19.35 -6.47 21.82
C ALA A 409 18.72 -7.70 21.16
N PRO A 410 17.41 -7.76 20.91
CA PRO A 410 16.81 -8.94 20.27
C PRO A 410 17.13 -8.97 18.75
N GLY A 411 17.34 -10.17 18.21
CA GLY A 411 17.65 -10.36 16.78
C GLY A 411 16.41 -10.49 15.92
N GLY A 412 16.53 -10.22 14.62
CA GLY A 412 15.44 -10.34 13.65
C GLY A 412 14.93 -9.00 13.13
N HIS A 413 13.92 -9.09 12.25
CA HIS A 413 13.29 -7.93 11.58
C HIS A 413 11.92 -7.68 12.20
N PHE A 414 11.87 -6.71 13.12
CA PHE A 414 10.73 -6.46 14.00
C PHE A 414 9.68 -5.63 13.30
N GLU A 415 8.41 -5.93 13.56
CA GLU A 415 7.27 -5.14 13.11
C GLU A 415 6.87 -4.12 14.18
N PHE A 416 6.73 -2.87 13.75
CA PHE A 416 6.31 -1.73 14.53
C PHE A 416 4.95 -1.29 13.98
N LEU A 417 3.92 -1.36 14.82
CA LEU A 417 2.57 -0.95 14.47
C LEU A 417 2.31 0.49 14.93
N PRO A 418 1.45 1.25 14.23
CA PRO A 418 0.98 2.55 14.69
C PRO A 418 0.35 2.45 16.09
N LYS A 419 0.55 3.47 16.92
CA LYS A 419 0.04 3.55 18.30
C LYS A 419 -1.00 4.63 18.51
#